data_AF-A0A5P9B623-F1
#
_entry.id   AF-A0A5P9B623-F1
#
_cell.length_a   1.000
_cell.length_b   1.000
_cell.length_c   1.000
_cell.angle_alpha   90.00
_cell.angle_beta   90.00
_cell.angle_gamma   90.00
#
_symmetry.space_group_name_H-M   'P 1'
#
loop_
_entity.id
_entity.type
_entity.pdbx_description
1 polymer ?
#
loop_
_entity_poly.entity_id
_entity_poly.type
_entity_poly.pdbx_seq_one_letter_code
_entity_poly.pdbx_strand_id
1 'polypeptide(L)'
;MYTTLLNTLKQVCKTEYIAPNGQLIRSRRELNNGYFNSAQSFDGSFYVNDGSVVLASQDDEVHWISTISIYSDMLDCDLKLQTISGDGSLKVVHPKKREVVDNKVYIEFEINDIPVLVQIKCTDEFEISRIRIWASPLKNITNAIQLAGQLWSEIDEKKLELSEIITDETFKQEQVLKETKDEVMRYQTLVKELTESHDISQNQLNLTRDYLKNTRAELDDANNSVKKITEQEEGAKENIAQLNNTITVLDEEKKAAESTLGQLKSELVRYEKDILRYSEDFSSYKDELTKQNNKYYLFLIFLLITATLVSFKIYSHALSTVGNFQFNFDLWTLAVSRLPIITINLFILGTLSSLIYYTLKLITENAKNVATTKQVTCLVKECVEAQASDLNVTDKEKLKQRVESKMYLIRDLNRTEEKPSTNGSKTVDESKIIDKLIDQLKLAKK
;
A
#
# COMPACT_ATOMS: atom_id res chain seq x y z
N MET A 1 -29.29 28.31 -83.74
CA MET A 1 -29.26 27.27 -84.78
C MET A 1 -30.68 26.92 -85.25
N TYR A 2 -31.54 26.39 -84.38
CA TYR A 2 -32.94 26.04 -84.71
C TYR A 2 -33.79 27.22 -85.24
N THR A 3 -33.68 28.41 -84.64
CA THR A 3 -34.47 29.58 -85.04
C THR A 3 -34.10 30.10 -86.43
N THR A 4 -32.81 30.04 -86.77
CA THR A 4 -32.28 30.42 -88.09
C THR A 4 -32.71 29.42 -89.16
N LEU A 5 -32.59 28.11 -88.87
CA LEU A 5 -33.08 27.05 -89.75
C LEU A 5 -34.58 27.20 -90.04
N LEU A 6 -35.38 27.42 -88.99
CA LEU A 6 -36.83 27.56 -89.09
C LEU A 6 -37.23 28.79 -89.93
N ASN A 7 -36.50 29.90 -89.80
CA ASN A 7 -36.74 31.12 -90.58
C ASN A 7 -36.31 30.97 -92.04
N THR A 8 -35.17 30.33 -92.32
CA THR A 8 -34.72 30.08 -93.69
C THR A 8 -35.61 29.06 -94.41
N LEU A 9 -36.06 28.00 -93.72
CA LEU A 9 -37.08 27.08 -94.24
C LEU A 9 -38.40 27.80 -94.54
N LYS A 10 -38.87 28.67 -93.64
CA LYS A 10 -40.06 29.51 -93.90
C LYS A 10 -39.90 30.42 -95.11
N GLN A 11 -38.70 30.91 -95.38
CA GLN A 11 -38.42 31.80 -96.50
C GLN A 11 -38.29 31.02 -97.82
N VAL A 12 -37.69 29.83 -97.79
CA VAL A 12 -37.52 28.92 -98.94
C VAL A 12 -38.82 28.23 -99.34
N CYS A 13 -39.69 27.91 -98.38
CA CYS A 13 -41.00 27.30 -98.61
C CYS A 13 -42.10 28.33 -98.93
N LYS A 14 -41.76 29.60 -99.20
CA LYS A 14 -42.73 30.56 -99.73
C LYS A 14 -43.16 30.09 -101.11
N THR A 15 -44.39 29.59 -101.19
CA THR A 15 -45.09 29.37 -102.44
C THR A 15 -45.48 30.71 -103.03
N GLU A 16 -45.16 30.91 -104.31
CA GLU A 16 -45.50 32.11 -105.05
C GLU A 16 -46.62 31.81 -106.05
N TYR A 17 -47.36 32.85 -106.43
CA TYR A 17 -48.37 32.75 -107.48
C TYR A 17 -47.69 33.03 -108.81
N ILE A 18 -47.67 32.05 -109.71
CA ILE A 18 -47.11 32.23 -111.05
C ILE A 18 -48.20 32.56 -112.06
N ALA A 19 -47.86 33.43 -113.00
CA ALA A 19 -48.77 33.81 -114.06
C ALA A 19 -49.00 32.64 -115.04
N PRO A 20 -50.25 32.39 -115.47
CA PRO A 20 -50.55 31.46 -116.55
C PRO A 20 -49.86 31.86 -117.86
N ASN A 21 -49.71 30.91 -118.77
CA ASN A 21 -49.08 31.12 -120.07
C ASN A 21 -49.79 32.25 -120.86
N GLY A 22 -49.02 33.13 -121.48
CA GLY A 22 -49.54 34.25 -122.28
C GLY A 22 -50.41 33.84 -123.48
N GLN A 23 -50.31 32.60 -123.96
CA GLN A 23 -51.21 32.06 -124.98
C GLN A 23 -52.63 31.86 -124.45
N LEU A 24 -52.79 31.55 -123.16
CA LEU A 24 -54.08 31.42 -122.49
C LEU A 24 -54.72 32.80 -122.23
N ILE A 25 -53.90 33.85 -122.09
CA ILE A 25 -54.35 35.18 -121.63
C ILE A 25 -53.78 36.28 -122.53
N ARG A 26 -54.57 36.80 -123.48
CA ARG A 26 -54.18 37.91 -124.37
C ARG A 26 -54.03 39.26 -123.64
N SER A 27 -54.68 39.43 -122.47
CA SER A 27 -54.57 40.64 -121.63
C SER A 27 -54.84 40.28 -120.16
N ARG A 28 -53.94 40.63 -119.23
CA ARG A 28 -53.95 40.14 -117.83
C ARG A 28 -54.26 41.24 -116.80
N ARG A 29 -55.06 40.90 -115.78
CA ARG A 29 -55.12 41.63 -114.51
C ARG A 29 -54.91 40.64 -113.37
N GLU A 30 -53.92 40.92 -112.53
CA GLU A 30 -53.66 40.16 -111.32
C GLU A 30 -54.50 40.71 -110.17
N LEU A 31 -55.14 39.82 -109.41
CA LEU A 31 -55.87 40.15 -108.20
C LEU A 31 -54.95 39.98 -106.99
N ASN A 32 -55.18 40.76 -105.92
CA ASN A 32 -54.37 40.73 -104.68
C ASN A 32 -54.28 39.35 -103.99
N ASN A 33 -55.09 38.39 -104.42
CA ASN A 33 -55.08 37.02 -103.93
C ASN A 33 -54.37 36.05 -104.90
N GLY A 34 -53.65 36.51 -105.92
CA GLY A 34 -52.90 35.67 -106.86
C GLY A 34 -53.76 34.99 -107.94
N TYR A 35 -55.04 35.33 -108.06
CA TYR A 35 -55.84 34.95 -109.23
C TYR A 35 -55.57 35.90 -110.39
N PHE A 36 -55.56 35.33 -111.60
CA PHE A 36 -55.50 36.05 -112.86
C PHE A 36 -56.86 35.97 -113.55
N ASN A 37 -57.33 37.10 -114.08
CA ASN A 37 -58.55 37.19 -114.89
C ASN A 37 -58.31 37.98 -116.20
N SER A 38 -59.28 37.91 -117.12
CA SER A 38 -59.21 38.62 -118.40
C SER A 38 -59.32 40.13 -118.17
N ALA A 39 -58.43 40.91 -118.80
CA ALA A 39 -58.44 42.37 -118.70
C ALA A 39 -59.37 43.07 -119.72
N GLN A 40 -60.13 42.33 -120.53
CA GLN A 40 -61.10 42.92 -121.45
C GLN A 40 -62.33 43.46 -120.69
N SER A 41 -62.76 44.67 -121.02
CA SER A 41 -63.71 45.47 -120.23
C SER A 41 -65.17 45.03 -120.30
N PHE A 42 -65.53 44.04 -121.12
CA PHE A 42 -66.92 43.59 -121.30
C PHE A 42 -67.13 42.07 -121.18
N ASP A 43 -66.08 41.26 -121.08
CA ASP A 43 -66.21 39.85 -120.72
C ASP A 43 -64.98 39.40 -119.91
N GLY A 44 -65.22 39.08 -118.64
CA GLY A 44 -64.18 38.86 -117.63
C GLY A 44 -63.55 37.47 -117.66
N SER A 45 -63.81 36.71 -118.70
CA SER A 45 -63.50 35.29 -118.83
C SER A 45 -62.51 34.98 -119.96
N PHE A 46 -61.97 33.78 -119.92
CA PHE A 46 -61.07 33.19 -120.89
C PHE A 46 -61.79 32.01 -121.54
N TYR A 47 -61.92 32.04 -122.85
CA TYR A 47 -62.36 30.86 -123.60
C TYR A 47 -61.15 29.97 -123.85
N VAL A 48 -61.23 28.73 -123.40
CA VAL A 48 -60.19 27.71 -123.55
C VAL A 48 -60.74 26.54 -124.34
N ASN A 49 -59.91 26.02 -125.24
CA ASN A 49 -60.20 24.82 -126.02
C ASN A 49 -59.32 23.65 -125.56
N ASP A 50 -59.63 22.45 -126.03
CA ASP A 50 -58.79 21.29 -125.82
C ASP A 50 -57.34 21.58 -126.27
N GLY A 51 -56.38 21.27 -125.39
CA GLY A 51 -54.95 21.54 -125.61
C GLY A 51 -54.47 22.95 -125.23
N SER A 52 -55.34 23.82 -124.70
CA SER A 52 -54.93 25.17 -124.28
C SER A 52 -53.86 25.13 -123.19
N VAL A 53 -52.74 25.83 -123.41
CA VAL A 53 -51.59 25.79 -122.51
C VAL A 53 -51.83 26.69 -121.30
N VAL A 54 -51.93 26.10 -120.11
CA VAL A 54 -52.04 26.81 -118.82
C VAL A 54 -50.69 27.31 -118.35
N LEU A 55 -49.66 26.49 -118.52
CA LEU A 55 -48.29 26.84 -118.16
C LEU A 55 -47.34 26.19 -119.14
N ALA A 56 -46.35 26.94 -119.60
CA ALA A 56 -45.13 26.37 -120.18
C ALA A 56 -43.96 26.91 -119.36
N SER A 57 -43.15 26.00 -118.82
CA SER A 57 -41.89 26.38 -118.17
C SER A 57 -41.01 27.04 -119.24
N GLN A 58 -40.56 28.27 -118.99
CA GLN A 58 -39.57 28.92 -119.84
C GLN A 58 -38.17 28.39 -119.48
N ASP A 59 -37.25 28.39 -120.44
CA ASP A 59 -35.99 27.64 -120.41
C ASP A 59 -35.09 27.87 -119.17
N ASP A 60 -35.27 28.97 -118.43
CA ASP A 60 -34.43 29.32 -117.28
C ASP A 60 -35.10 29.16 -115.90
N GLU A 61 -36.41 28.90 -115.80
CA GLU A 61 -37.11 28.82 -114.50
C GLU A 61 -38.08 27.65 -114.40
N VAL A 62 -37.58 26.56 -113.82
CA VAL A 62 -38.34 25.35 -113.52
C VAL A 62 -39.01 25.46 -112.15
N HIS A 63 -40.32 25.20 -112.13
CA HIS A 63 -41.16 25.39 -110.97
C HIS A 63 -41.77 24.06 -110.49
N TRP A 64 -41.73 23.81 -109.20
CA TRP A 64 -42.57 22.80 -108.55
C TRP A 64 -43.98 23.36 -108.44
N ILE A 65 -44.97 22.73 -109.08
CA ILE A 65 -46.36 23.17 -109.01
C ILE A 65 -47.10 22.30 -107.99
N SER A 66 -47.61 22.92 -106.93
CA SER A 66 -48.44 22.20 -105.97
C SER A 66 -49.87 22.09 -106.47
N THR A 67 -50.45 23.23 -106.89
CA THR A 67 -51.90 23.31 -107.11
C THR A 67 -52.25 24.32 -108.19
N ILE A 68 -53.23 23.98 -109.04
CA ILE A 68 -53.86 24.91 -109.98
C ILE A 68 -55.34 25.02 -109.63
N SER A 69 -55.80 26.24 -109.44
CA SER A 69 -57.19 26.54 -109.08
C SER A 69 -57.85 27.37 -110.17
N ILE A 70 -59.03 26.96 -110.60
CA ILE A 70 -59.76 27.53 -111.73
C ILE A 70 -61.20 27.85 -111.28
N TYR A 71 -61.70 29.04 -111.62
CA TYR A 71 -63.12 29.38 -111.53
C TYR A 71 -63.72 29.40 -112.93
N SER A 72 -64.89 28.82 -113.10
CA SER A 72 -65.66 28.82 -114.34
C SER A 72 -67.09 29.27 -114.11
N ASP A 73 -67.68 29.89 -115.13
CA ASP A 73 -69.06 30.35 -115.09
C ASP A 73 -70.03 29.28 -115.64
N MET A 74 -69.50 28.17 -116.18
CA MET A 74 -70.27 27.02 -116.65
C MET A 74 -70.42 25.95 -115.54
N LEU A 75 -71.66 25.55 -115.25
CA LEU A 75 -71.97 24.61 -114.16
C LEU A 75 -71.60 23.15 -114.50
N ASP A 76 -71.66 22.76 -115.77
CA ASP A 76 -71.49 21.37 -116.22
C ASP A 76 -70.28 21.20 -117.16
N CYS A 77 -69.09 21.00 -116.59
CA CYS A 77 -67.86 20.81 -117.34
C CYS A 77 -67.02 19.62 -116.84
N ASP A 78 -66.50 18.80 -117.76
CA ASP A 78 -65.47 17.80 -117.46
C ASP A 78 -64.08 18.35 -117.80
N LEU A 79 -63.58 19.26 -116.96
CA LEU A 79 -62.26 19.87 -117.10
C LEU A 79 -61.18 18.97 -116.50
N LYS A 80 -60.20 18.57 -117.32
CA LYS A 80 -58.98 17.87 -116.87
C LYS A 80 -57.76 18.70 -117.21
N LEU A 81 -56.67 18.51 -116.46
CA LEU A 81 -55.38 19.03 -116.87
C LEU A 81 -54.53 17.88 -117.41
N GLN A 82 -53.69 18.17 -118.39
CA GLN A 82 -52.65 17.28 -118.88
C GLN A 82 -51.31 17.92 -118.59
N THR A 83 -50.48 17.22 -117.82
CA THR A 83 -49.13 17.65 -117.48
C THR A 83 -48.12 16.84 -118.27
N ILE A 84 -47.09 17.52 -118.77
CA ILE A 84 -45.94 16.92 -119.45
C ILE A 84 -44.71 17.19 -118.60
N SER A 85 -44.03 16.15 -118.16
CA SER A 85 -42.79 16.26 -117.37
C SER A 85 -41.56 16.37 -118.29
N GLY A 86 -40.39 16.70 -117.73
CA GLY A 86 -39.15 16.90 -118.49
C GLY A 86 -38.62 15.64 -119.19
N ASP A 87 -39.06 14.45 -118.78
CA ASP A 87 -38.79 13.18 -119.44
C ASP A 87 -39.76 12.86 -120.59
N GLY A 88 -40.70 13.76 -120.88
CA GLY A 88 -41.74 13.60 -121.89
C GLY A 88 -42.94 12.75 -121.44
N SER A 89 -42.98 12.31 -120.17
CA SER A 89 -44.12 11.55 -119.66
C SER A 89 -45.38 12.41 -119.59
N LEU A 90 -46.50 11.84 -120.03
CA LEU A 90 -47.81 12.48 -120.05
C LEU A 90 -48.66 11.96 -118.89
N LYS A 91 -49.20 12.87 -118.09
CA LYS A 91 -50.08 12.54 -116.97
C LYS A 91 -51.34 13.40 -117.05
N VAL A 92 -52.50 12.75 -116.99
CA VAL A 92 -53.79 13.45 -116.90
C VAL A 92 -54.13 13.63 -115.42
N VAL A 93 -54.30 14.87 -115.00
CA VAL A 93 -54.65 15.27 -113.64
C VAL A 93 -56.14 15.61 -113.60
N HIS A 94 -56.86 14.83 -112.81
CA HIS A 94 -58.29 15.05 -112.56
C HIS A 94 -58.48 16.10 -111.45
N PRO A 95 -59.62 16.81 -111.44
CA PRO A 95 -59.96 17.71 -110.33
C PRO A 95 -59.94 16.98 -109.00
N LYS A 96 -59.20 17.50 -108.03
CA LYS A 96 -59.23 17.03 -106.63
C LYS A 96 -60.47 17.53 -105.91
N LYS A 97 -60.86 18.77 -106.20
CA LYS A 97 -61.98 19.44 -105.53
C LYS A 97 -62.81 20.21 -106.55
N ARG A 98 -64.14 20.11 -106.46
CA ARG A 98 -65.08 20.86 -107.28
C ARG A 98 -66.24 21.36 -106.42
N GLU A 99 -66.44 22.67 -106.35
CA GLU A 99 -67.48 23.30 -105.52
C GLU A 99 -68.14 24.46 -106.28
N VAL A 100 -69.44 24.68 -106.08
CA VAL A 100 -70.13 25.86 -106.62
C VAL A 100 -70.06 26.97 -105.59
N VAL A 101 -69.40 28.07 -105.93
CA VAL A 101 -69.19 29.25 -105.08
C VAL A 101 -69.64 30.48 -105.87
N ASP A 102 -70.57 31.26 -105.34
CA ASP A 102 -71.09 32.50 -105.95
C ASP A 102 -71.55 32.34 -107.41
N ASN A 103 -72.32 31.28 -107.68
CA ASN A 103 -72.82 30.93 -109.02
C ASN A 103 -71.73 30.61 -110.06
N LYS A 104 -70.51 30.30 -109.60
CA LYS A 104 -69.36 29.85 -110.40
C LYS A 104 -68.85 28.51 -109.87
N VAL A 105 -68.23 27.69 -110.72
CA VAL A 105 -67.61 26.44 -110.33
C VAL A 105 -66.14 26.68 -110.01
N TYR A 106 -65.76 26.44 -108.76
CA TYR A 106 -64.36 26.31 -108.32
C TYR A 106 -63.86 24.89 -108.61
N ILE A 107 -62.73 24.78 -109.29
CA ILE A 107 -62.07 23.52 -109.61
C ILE A 107 -60.62 23.62 -109.13
N GLU A 108 -60.16 22.64 -108.37
CA GLU A 108 -58.80 22.57 -107.87
C GLU A 108 -58.12 21.30 -108.34
N PHE A 109 -56.92 21.45 -108.89
CA PHE A 109 -56.06 20.37 -109.36
C PHE A 109 -54.82 20.32 -108.47
N GLU A 110 -54.55 19.17 -107.88
CA GLU A 110 -53.30 18.92 -107.16
C GLU A 110 -52.32 18.26 -108.13
N ILE A 111 -51.24 18.97 -108.45
CA ILE A 111 -50.23 18.49 -109.40
C ILE A 111 -49.09 17.81 -108.64
N ASN A 112 -48.54 18.51 -107.63
CA ASN A 112 -47.40 18.08 -106.82
C ASN A 112 -46.29 17.48 -107.69
N ASP A 113 -45.88 18.21 -108.72
CA ASP A 113 -44.90 17.75 -109.70
C ASP A 113 -44.16 18.94 -110.33
N ILE A 114 -43.17 18.65 -111.16
CA ILE A 114 -42.37 19.62 -111.93
C ILE A 114 -42.71 19.48 -113.43
N PRO A 115 -43.90 19.89 -113.87
CA PRO A 115 -44.25 19.78 -115.27
C PRO A 115 -43.53 20.86 -116.08
N VAL A 116 -43.02 20.46 -117.24
CA VAL A 116 -42.53 21.39 -118.27
C VAL A 116 -43.71 22.08 -118.96
N LEU A 117 -44.84 21.38 -119.12
CA LEU A 117 -46.04 21.91 -119.75
C LEU A 117 -47.30 21.47 -119.00
N VAL A 118 -48.26 22.38 -118.83
CA VAL A 118 -49.60 22.09 -118.34
C VAL A 118 -50.61 22.58 -119.36
N GLN A 119 -51.49 21.68 -119.81
CA GLN A 119 -52.54 21.95 -120.79
C GLN A 119 -53.91 21.62 -120.20
N ILE A 120 -54.93 22.32 -120.67
CA ILE A 120 -56.34 22.00 -120.41
C ILE A 120 -56.80 20.95 -121.40
N LYS A 121 -57.52 19.95 -120.90
CA LYS A 121 -58.18 18.92 -121.68
C LYS A 121 -59.69 18.98 -121.42
N CYS A 122 -60.47 19.31 -122.45
CA CYS A 122 -61.93 19.47 -122.36
C CYS A 122 -62.60 19.01 -123.65
N THR A 123 -63.87 18.60 -123.59
CA THR A 123 -64.63 18.13 -124.76
C THR A 123 -65.15 19.25 -125.65
N ASP A 124 -65.45 20.42 -125.07
CA ASP A 124 -66.00 21.60 -125.74
C ASP A 124 -65.27 22.88 -125.31
N GLU A 125 -65.51 23.99 -126.01
CA GLU A 125 -65.01 25.32 -125.63
C GLU A 125 -65.52 25.69 -124.24
N PHE A 126 -64.60 26.07 -123.35
CA PHE A 126 -64.86 26.23 -121.94
C PHE A 126 -64.51 27.63 -121.46
N GLU A 127 -65.36 28.20 -120.60
CA GLU A 127 -65.20 29.56 -120.11
C GLU A 127 -64.60 29.56 -118.69
N ILE A 128 -63.39 30.10 -118.54
CA ILE A 128 -62.69 30.27 -117.27
C ILE A 128 -62.77 31.72 -116.84
N SER A 129 -63.34 32.02 -115.68
CA SER A 129 -63.35 33.39 -115.16
C SER A 129 -62.08 33.76 -114.39
N ARG A 130 -61.44 32.82 -113.69
CA ARG A 130 -60.19 33.06 -112.96
C ARG A 130 -59.31 31.83 -112.90
N ILE A 131 -57.99 32.03 -112.89
CA ILE A 131 -57.02 30.95 -112.69
C ILE A 131 -55.92 31.39 -111.73
N ARG A 132 -55.45 30.48 -110.89
CA ARG A 132 -54.34 30.67 -109.95
C ARG A 132 -53.45 29.43 -110.01
N ILE A 133 -52.13 29.65 -110.06
CA ILE A 133 -51.14 28.57 -110.05
C ILE A 133 -50.24 28.78 -108.84
N TRP A 134 -50.21 27.80 -107.94
CA TRP A 134 -49.31 27.74 -106.80
C TRP A 134 -48.04 27.02 -107.18
N ALA A 135 -46.90 27.72 -107.14
CA ALA A 135 -45.63 27.11 -107.48
C ALA A 135 -44.46 27.62 -106.63
N SER A 136 -43.39 26.83 -106.58
CA SER A 136 -42.15 27.16 -105.89
C SER A 136 -40.95 26.95 -106.82
N PRO A 137 -40.00 27.91 -106.92
CA PRO A 137 -38.80 27.73 -107.72
C PRO A 137 -37.96 26.55 -107.21
N LEU A 138 -37.53 25.66 -108.10
CA LEU A 138 -36.75 24.47 -107.72
C LEU A 138 -35.41 24.83 -107.05
N LYS A 139 -34.82 25.98 -107.43
CA LYS A 139 -33.60 26.54 -106.83
C LYS A 139 -33.73 26.77 -105.31
N ASN A 140 -34.91 27.12 -104.83
CA ASN A 140 -35.14 27.31 -103.40
C ASN A 140 -35.11 25.98 -102.66
N ILE A 141 -35.72 24.94 -103.25
CA ILE A 141 -35.75 23.58 -102.69
C ILE A 141 -34.33 22.99 -102.62
N THR A 142 -33.53 23.15 -103.68
CA THR A 142 -32.14 22.64 -103.69
C THR A 142 -31.25 23.33 -102.66
N ASN A 143 -31.41 24.64 -102.47
CA ASN A 143 -30.69 25.38 -101.43
C ASN A 143 -31.06 24.89 -100.01
N ALA A 144 -32.32 24.55 -99.74
CA ALA A 144 -32.72 23.95 -98.46
C ALA A 144 -32.08 22.58 -98.23
N ILE A 145 -32.00 21.73 -99.26
CA ILE A 145 -31.35 20.42 -99.16
C ILE A 145 -29.86 20.57 -98.84
N GLN A 146 -29.16 21.49 -99.51
CA GLN A 146 -27.73 21.76 -99.24
C GLN A 146 -27.50 22.28 -97.82
N LEU A 147 -28.32 23.22 -97.36
CA LEU A 147 -28.22 23.78 -96.01
C LEU A 147 -28.51 22.74 -94.93
N ALA A 148 -29.49 21.86 -95.16
CA ALA A 148 -29.77 20.73 -94.26
C ALA A 148 -28.59 19.74 -94.20
N GLY A 149 -27.94 19.46 -95.33
CA GLY A 149 -26.75 18.62 -95.39
C GLY A 149 -25.58 19.18 -94.58
N GLN A 150 -25.28 20.48 -94.73
CA GLN A 150 -24.21 21.14 -93.98
C GLN A 150 -24.45 21.11 -92.47
N LEU A 151 -25.67 21.39 -92.02
CA LEU A 151 -26.00 21.37 -90.60
C LEU A 151 -25.97 19.97 -90.00
N TRP A 152 -26.31 18.94 -90.78
CA TRP A 152 -26.17 17.56 -90.34
C TRP A 152 -24.71 17.17 -90.11
N SER A 153 -23.80 17.57 -91.00
CA SER A 153 -22.37 17.33 -90.82
C SER A 153 -21.83 18.03 -89.57
N GLU A 154 -22.20 19.29 -89.32
CA GLU A 154 -21.80 20.00 -88.09
C GLU A 154 -22.32 19.36 -86.81
N ILE A 155 -23.53 18.79 -86.84
CA ILE A 155 -24.12 18.08 -85.70
C ILE A 155 -23.37 16.77 -85.44
N ASP A 156 -23.01 16.03 -86.49
CA ASP A 156 -22.34 14.74 -86.37
C ASP A 156 -20.91 14.90 -85.83
N GLU A 157 -20.17 15.90 -86.32
CA GLU A 157 -18.84 16.26 -85.82
C GLU A 157 -18.88 16.62 -84.32
N LYS A 158 -19.80 17.50 -83.91
CA LYS A 158 -19.97 17.87 -82.50
C LYS A 158 -20.39 16.70 -81.63
N LYS A 159 -21.20 15.78 -82.15
CA LYS A 159 -21.62 14.58 -81.41
C LYS A 159 -20.43 13.66 -81.15
N LEU A 160 -19.52 13.54 -82.12
CA LEU A 160 -18.32 12.73 -82.01
C LEU A 160 -17.36 13.33 -80.96
N GLU A 161 -17.10 14.64 -81.02
CA GLU A 161 -16.33 15.35 -79.99
C GLU A 161 -16.93 15.19 -78.59
N LEU A 162 -18.25 15.34 -78.46
CA LEU A 162 -18.94 15.19 -77.17
C LEU A 162 -18.82 13.76 -76.64
N SER A 163 -18.90 12.76 -77.52
CA SER A 163 -18.77 11.35 -77.12
C SER A 163 -17.37 11.01 -76.64
N GLU A 164 -16.34 11.57 -77.27
CA GLU A 164 -14.94 11.39 -76.86
C GLU A 164 -14.70 12.02 -75.48
N ILE A 165 -15.15 13.27 -75.29
CA ILE A 165 -15.05 13.98 -74.01
C ILE A 165 -15.78 13.21 -72.91
N ILE A 166 -17.02 12.77 -73.13
CA ILE A 166 -17.79 12.03 -72.13
C ILE A 166 -17.08 10.70 -71.78
N THR A 167 -16.53 10.00 -72.76
CA THR A 167 -15.86 8.71 -72.51
C THR A 167 -14.56 8.89 -71.71
N ASP A 168 -13.77 9.91 -72.02
CA ASP A 168 -12.55 10.23 -71.27
C ASP A 168 -12.85 10.73 -69.84
N GLU A 169 -13.84 11.61 -69.68
CA GLU A 169 -14.25 12.12 -68.37
C GLU A 169 -14.82 11.01 -67.48
N THR A 170 -15.65 10.13 -68.03
CA THR A 170 -16.21 8.98 -67.29
C THR A 170 -15.12 8.00 -66.87
N PHE A 171 -14.14 7.73 -67.74
CA PHE A 171 -12.98 6.89 -67.41
C PHE A 171 -12.14 7.50 -66.27
N LYS A 172 -11.84 8.81 -66.35
CA LYS A 172 -11.12 9.53 -65.29
C LYS A 172 -11.86 9.50 -63.96
N GLN A 173 -13.18 9.72 -63.98
CA GLN A 173 -14.00 9.64 -62.77
C GLN A 173 -14.04 8.25 -62.17
N GLU A 174 -14.12 7.20 -63.00
CA GLU A 174 -14.11 5.81 -62.54
C GLU A 174 -12.76 5.43 -61.92
N GLN A 175 -11.66 5.94 -62.47
CA GLN A 175 -10.33 5.79 -61.87
C GLN A 175 -10.24 6.48 -60.50
N VAL A 176 -10.65 7.74 -60.40
CA VAL A 176 -10.66 8.48 -59.12
C VAL A 176 -11.56 7.79 -58.08
N LEU A 177 -12.72 7.28 -58.51
CA LEU A 177 -13.62 6.53 -57.63
C LEU A 177 -12.97 5.26 -57.09
N LYS A 178 -12.24 4.54 -57.95
CA LYS A 178 -11.50 3.34 -57.56
C LYS A 178 -10.37 3.66 -56.58
N GLU A 179 -9.57 4.68 -56.87
CA GLU A 179 -8.48 5.13 -55.97
C GLU A 179 -9.03 5.57 -54.61
N THR A 180 -10.11 6.37 -54.61
CA THR A 180 -10.78 6.82 -53.39
C THR A 180 -11.34 5.63 -52.59
N LYS A 181 -11.91 4.62 -53.26
CA LYS A 181 -12.43 3.42 -52.61
C LYS A 181 -11.31 2.60 -51.97
N ASP A 182 -10.17 2.46 -52.66
CA ASP A 182 -9.00 1.76 -52.14
C ASP A 182 -8.40 2.51 -50.92
N GLU A 183 -8.36 3.84 -50.95
CA GLU A 183 -7.98 4.66 -49.79
C GLU A 183 -8.93 4.48 -48.61
N VAL A 184 -10.25 4.51 -48.85
CA VAL A 184 -11.25 4.30 -47.80
C VAL A 184 -11.07 2.92 -47.15
N MET A 185 -10.83 1.87 -47.93
CA MET A 185 -10.53 0.54 -47.36
C MET A 185 -9.24 0.53 -46.54
N ARG A 186 -8.19 1.21 -47.00
CA ARG A 186 -6.93 1.34 -46.23
C ARG A 186 -7.17 2.04 -44.90
N TYR A 187 -7.89 3.16 -44.90
CA TYR A 187 -8.23 3.89 -43.67
C TYR A 187 -9.10 3.06 -42.73
N GLN A 188 -10.06 2.29 -43.25
CA GLN A 188 -10.88 1.39 -42.42
C GLN A 188 -10.03 0.30 -41.74
N THR A 189 -9.09 -0.30 -42.46
CA THR A 189 -8.14 -1.26 -41.89
C THR A 189 -7.26 -0.61 -40.83
N LEU A 190 -6.73 0.59 -41.11
CA LEU A 190 -5.88 1.32 -40.16
C LEU A 190 -6.65 1.70 -38.88
N VAL A 191 -7.90 2.13 -38.99
CA VAL A 191 -8.77 2.43 -37.83
C VAL A 191 -9.02 1.17 -37.01
N LYS A 192 -9.24 0.03 -37.66
CA LYS A 192 -9.42 -1.25 -36.97
C LYS A 192 -8.16 -1.65 -36.19
N GLU A 193 -7.00 -1.61 -36.84
CA GLU A 193 -5.70 -1.91 -36.22
C GLU A 193 -5.40 -0.96 -35.04
N LEU A 194 -5.69 0.34 -35.20
CA LEU A 194 -5.49 1.33 -34.16
C LEU A 194 -6.43 1.10 -32.97
N THR A 195 -7.67 0.68 -33.22
CA THR A 195 -8.65 0.34 -32.17
C THR A 195 -8.20 -0.89 -31.39
N GLU A 196 -7.76 -1.96 -32.09
CA GLU A 196 -7.21 -3.15 -31.45
C GLU A 196 -5.96 -2.83 -30.62
N SER A 197 -5.06 -2.00 -31.16
CA SER A 197 -3.87 -1.54 -30.43
C SER A 197 -4.23 -0.70 -29.20
N HIS A 198 -5.26 0.15 -29.29
CA HIS A 198 -5.76 0.93 -28.17
C HIS A 198 -6.32 0.04 -27.06
N ASP A 199 -7.14 -0.95 -27.41
CA ASP A 199 -7.72 -1.91 -26.45
C ASP A 199 -6.64 -2.73 -25.74
N ILE A 200 -5.63 -3.19 -26.48
CA ILE A 200 -4.47 -3.88 -25.91
C ILE A 200 -3.72 -2.97 -24.93
N SER A 201 -3.45 -1.73 -25.33
CA SER A 201 -2.74 -0.75 -24.49
C SER A 201 -3.52 -0.41 -23.22
N GLN A 202 -4.85 -0.29 -23.33
CA GLN A 202 -5.73 -0.01 -22.21
C GLN A 202 -5.78 -1.18 -21.22
N ASN A 203 -5.83 -2.42 -21.72
CA ASN A 203 -5.73 -3.61 -20.89
C ASN A 203 -4.38 -3.71 -20.16
N GLN A 204 -3.28 -3.40 -20.85
CA GLN A 204 -1.95 -3.35 -20.22
C GLN A 204 -1.86 -2.28 -19.14
N LEU A 205 -2.45 -1.10 -19.35
CA LEU A 205 -2.53 -0.05 -18.33
C LEU A 205 -3.32 -0.50 -17.11
N ASN A 206 -4.46 -1.16 -17.30
CA ASN A 206 -5.27 -1.69 -16.19
C ASN A 206 -4.51 -2.75 -15.39
N LEU A 207 -3.88 -3.72 -16.07
CA LEU A 207 -3.06 -4.74 -15.40
C LEU A 207 -1.90 -4.12 -14.62
N THR A 208 -1.22 -3.12 -15.20
CA THR A 208 -0.13 -2.41 -14.53
C THR A 208 -0.64 -1.62 -13.32
N ARG A 209 -1.83 -1.03 -13.42
CA ARG A 209 -2.48 -0.29 -12.32
C ARG A 209 -2.85 -1.21 -11.16
N ASP A 210 -3.38 -2.38 -11.46
CA ASP A 210 -3.71 -3.40 -10.46
C ASP A 210 -2.45 -3.97 -9.81
N TYR A 211 -1.41 -4.23 -10.60
CA TYR A 211 -0.10 -4.62 -10.08
C TYR A 211 0.47 -3.55 -9.13
N LEU A 212 0.50 -2.28 -9.54
CA LEU A 212 0.94 -1.16 -8.70
C LEU A 212 0.12 -1.02 -7.42
N LYS A 213 -1.18 -1.26 -7.48
CA LYS A 213 -2.06 -1.22 -6.31
C LYS A 213 -1.72 -2.34 -5.33
N ASN A 214 -1.49 -3.55 -5.82
CA ASN A 214 -1.10 -4.70 -4.99
C ASN A 214 0.29 -4.49 -4.38
N THR A 215 1.28 -4.07 -5.18
CA THR A 215 2.63 -3.76 -4.69
C THR A 215 2.62 -2.63 -3.66
N ARG A 216 1.75 -1.62 -3.80
CA ARG A 216 1.58 -0.58 -2.78
C ARG A 216 0.99 -1.11 -1.48
N ALA A 217 0.02 -2.03 -1.56
CA ALA A 217 -0.54 -2.66 -0.37
C ALA A 217 0.50 -3.53 0.34
N GLU A 218 1.29 -4.31 -0.41
CA GLU A 218 2.42 -5.09 0.11
C GLU A 218 3.49 -4.18 0.73
N LEU A 219 3.80 -3.04 0.10
CA LEU A 219 4.75 -2.07 0.64
C LEU A 219 4.25 -1.45 1.95
N ASP A 220 2.96 -1.13 2.05
CA ASP A 220 2.37 -0.58 3.26
C ASP A 220 2.36 -1.61 4.40
N ASP A 221 2.05 -2.87 4.10
CA ASP A 221 2.12 -3.97 5.07
C ASP A 221 3.56 -4.25 5.55
N ALA A 222 4.51 -4.24 4.61
CA ALA A 222 5.94 -4.34 4.93
C ALA A 222 6.40 -3.16 5.81
N ASN A 223 5.97 -1.93 5.49
CA ASN A 223 6.33 -0.74 6.27
C ASN A 223 5.74 -0.79 7.68
N ASN A 224 4.48 -1.23 7.81
CA ASN A 224 3.85 -1.46 9.12
C ASN A 224 4.57 -2.56 9.92
N SER A 225 5.04 -3.62 9.25
CA SER A 225 5.81 -4.69 9.88
C SER A 225 7.18 -4.20 10.36
N VAL A 226 7.89 -3.41 9.53
CA VAL A 226 9.15 -2.76 9.92
C VAL A 226 8.95 -1.86 11.13
N LYS A 227 7.91 -1.02 11.13
CA LYS A 227 7.60 -0.15 12.26
C LYS A 227 7.38 -0.94 13.57
N LYS A 228 6.61 -2.03 13.53
CA LYS A 228 6.41 -2.91 14.69
C LYS A 228 7.73 -3.54 15.18
N ILE A 229 8.59 -3.96 14.25
CA ILE A 229 9.91 -4.52 14.59
C ILE A 229 10.79 -3.44 15.24
N THR A 230 10.77 -2.21 14.73
CA THR A 230 11.53 -1.09 15.33
C THR A 230 11.04 -0.77 16.74
N GLU A 231 9.73 -0.72 16.97
CA GLU A 231 9.14 -0.53 18.30
C GLU A 231 9.54 -1.67 19.26
N GLN A 232 9.56 -2.92 18.77
CA GLN A 232 10.03 -4.08 19.56
C GLN A 232 11.53 -4.01 19.85
N GLU A 233 12.35 -3.56 18.91
CA GLU A 233 13.79 -3.39 19.08
C GLU A 233 14.10 -2.32 20.13
N GLU A 234 13.39 -1.18 20.09
CA GLU A 234 13.51 -0.13 21.10
C GLU A 234 13.10 -0.64 22.49
N GLY A 235 11.97 -1.34 22.61
CA GLY A 235 11.56 -1.95 23.88
C GLY A 235 12.56 -3.00 24.38
N ALA A 236 13.16 -3.79 23.50
CA ALA A 236 14.21 -4.74 23.86
C ALA A 236 15.49 -4.03 24.34
N LYS A 237 15.89 -2.92 23.70
CA LYS A 237 17.04 -2.10 24.14
C LYS A 237 16.81 -1.50 25.52
N GLU A 238 15.62 -0.97 25.78
CA GLU A 238 15.26 -0.46 27.10
C GLU A 238 15.32 -1.56 28.17
N ASN A 239 14.76 -2.75 27.88
CA ASN A 239 14.84 -3.90 28.77
C ASN A 239 16.28 -4.35 29.04
N ILE A 240 17.14 -4.38 28.00
CA ILE A 240 18.56 -4.68 28.15
C ILE A 240 19.25 -3.63 29.04
N ALA A 241 18.95 -2.35 28.87
CA ALA A 241 19.51 -1.29 29.70
C ALA A 241 19.08 -1.44 31.18
N GLN A 242 17.81 -1.76 31.43
CA GLN A 242 17.29 -2.01 32.78
C GLN A 242 17.94 -3.26 33.42
N LEU A 243 18.09 -4.34 32.67
CA LEU A 243 18.76 -5.56 33.14
C LEU A 243 20.24 -5.29 33.44
N ASN A 244 20.94 -4.54 32.59
CA ASN A 244 22.33 -4.16 32.85
C ASN A 244 22.48 -3.33 34.12
N ASN A 245 21.60 -2.34 34.33
CA ASN A 245 21.59 -1.58 35.59
C ASN A 245 21.32 -2.50 36.80
N THR A 246 20.41 -3.46 36.67
CA THR A 246 20.11 -4.43 37.74
C THR A 246 21.31 -5.32 38.04
N ILE A 247 22.01 -5.80 37.00
CA ILE A 247 23.24 -6.59 37.14
C ILE A 247 24.33 -5.77 37.84
N THR A 248 24.50 -4.50 37.50
CA THR A 248 25.50 -3.65 38.16
C THR A 248 25.20 -3.45 39.64
N VAL A 249 23.93 -3.22 40.00
CA VAL A 249 23.52 -3.09 41.40
C VAL A 249 23.75 -4.41 42.16
N LEU A 250 23.37 -5.55 41.58
CA LEU A 250 23.58 -6.86 42.20
C LEU A 250 25.07 -7.20 42.37
N ASP A 251 25.94 -6.79 41.44
CA ASP A 251 27.38 -7.00 41.55
C ASP A 251 27.99 -6.14 42.68
N GLU A 252 27.51 -4.91 42.85
CA GLU A 252 27.88 -4.04 43.98
C GLU A 252 27.41 -4.64 45.33
N GLU A 253 26.16 -5.10 45.41
CA GLU A 253 25.63 -5.77 46.60
C GLU A 253 26.40 -7.04 46.93
N LYS A 254 26.73 -7.85 45.91
CA LYS A 254 27.56 -9.06 46.08
C LYS A 254 28.94 -8.72 46.63
N LYS A 255 29.62 -7.71 46.09
CA LYS A 255 30.93 -7.26 46.60
C LYS A 255 30.85 -6.78 48.05
N ALA A 256 29.79 -6.06 48.41
CA ALA A 256 29.55 -5.64 49.79
C ALA A 256 29.32 -6.85 50.72
N ALA A 257 28.53 -7.82 50.29
CA ALA A 257 28.30 -9.06 51.02
C ALA A 257 29.59 -9.90 51.19
N GLU A 258 30.42 -10.01 50.16
CA GLU A 258 31.71 -10.70 50.24
C GLU A 258 32.68 -9.99 51.21
N SER A 259 32.70 -8.66 51.19
CA SER A 259 33.51 -7.86 52.11
C SER A 259 33.09 -8.06 53.57
N THR A 260 31.78 -7.97 53.85
CA THR A 260 31.23 -8.22 55.20
C THR A 260 31.47 -9.66 55.67
N LEU A 261 31.34 -10.64 54.77
CA LEU A 261 31.66 -12.03 55.07
C LEU A 261 33.14 -12.24 55.38
N GLY A 262 34.04 -11.57 54.66
CA GLY A 262 35.47 -11.52 54.95
C GLY A 262 35.76 -10.94 56.34
N GLN A 263 35.12 -9.82 56.69
CA GLN A 263 35.23 -9.21 58.02
C GLN A 263 34.72 -10.15 59.12
N LEU A 264 33.53 -10.74 58.96
CA LEU A 264 32.98 -11.69 59.93
C LEU A 264 33.89 -12.90 60.14
N LYS A 265 34.47 -13.47 59.07
CA LYS A 265 35.43 -14.57 59.19
C LYS A 265 36.67 -14.16 59.99
N SER A 266 37.21 -12.98 59.73
CA SER A 266 38.37 -12.47 60.48
C SER A 266 38.06 -12.25 61.96
N GLU A 267 36.86 -11.75 62.28
CA GLU A 267 36.39 -11.61 63.66
C GLU A 267 36.22 -12.97 64.34
N LEU A 268 35.63 -13.95 63.64
CA LEU A 268 35.40 -15.29 64.18
C LEU A 268 36.73 -15.95 64.57
N VAL A 269 37.74 -15.89 63.70
CA VAL A 269 39.09 -16.41 64.00
C VAL A 269 39.72 -15.70 65.21
N ARG A 270 39.54 -14.37 65.32
CA ARG A 270 40.03 -13.62 66.49
C ARG A 270 39.35 -14.08 67.77
N TYR A 271 38.03 -14.21 67.76
CA TYR A 271 37.27 -14.59 68.95
C TYR A 271 37.46 -16.07 69.33
N GLU A 272 37.67 -16.97 68.37
CA GLU A 272 38.04 -18.37 68.65
C GLU A 272 39.39 -18.44 69.39
N LYS A 273 40.36 -17.64 68.95
CA LYS A 273 41.65 -17.48 69.63
C LYS A 273 41.50 -16.90 71.05
N ASP A 274 40.60 -15.92 71.21
CA ASP A 274 40.31 -15.34 72.53
C ASP A 274 39.64 -16.36 73.46
N ILE A 275 38.65 -17.13 72.99
CA ILE A 275 37.98 -18.20 73.76
C ILE A 275 38.99 -19.25 74.24
N LEU A 276 39.89 -19.70 73.37
CA LEU A 276 40.93 -20.66 73.73
C LEU A 276 41.82 -20.12 74.84
N ARG A 277 42.25 -18.85 74.71
CA ARG A 277 43.08 -18.17 75.72
C ARG A 277 42.36 -18.02 77.06
N TYR A 278 41.05 -17.79 77.05
CA TYR A 278 40.26 -17.65 78.28
C TYR A 278 39.90 -18.98 78.95
N SER A 279 39.72 -20.07 78.19
CA SER A 279 39.43 -21.39 78.76
C SER A 279 40.65 -21.99 79.48
N GLU A 280 41.86 -21.66 79.05
CA GLU A 280 43.12 -22.19 79.58
C GLU A 280 43.46 -21.64 80.99
N ASP A 281 43.05 -20.41 81.31
CA ASP A 281 43.31 -19.77 82.60
C ASP A 281 42.47 -20.37 83.76
N PHE A 282 41.25 -20.87 83.48
CA PHE A 282 40.35 -21.40 84.51
C PHE A 282 40.69 -22.82 84.97
N SER A 283 41.06 -23.71 84.04
CA SER A 283 41.54 -25.05 84.40
C SER A 283 42.84 -24.97 85.18
N SER A 284 43.74 -24.08 84.76
CA SER A 284 45.04 -23.88 85.39
C SER A 284 44.92 -23.39 86.85
N TYR A 285 44.00 -22.47 87.15
CA TYR A 285 43.78 -21.99 88.53
C TYR A 285 43.20 -23.07 89.46
N LYS A 286 42.23 -23.84 88.97
CA LYS A 286 41.64 -24.96 89.73
C LYS A 286 42.67 -26.06 90.01
N ASP A 287 43.51 -26.37 89.02
CA ASP A 287 44.55 -27.39 89.15
C ASP A 287 45.65 -26.97 90.13
N GLU A 288 46.02 -25.67 90.15
CA GLU A 288 47.00 -25.14 91.09
C GLU A 288 46.52 -25.19 92.55
N LEU A 289 45.27 -24.79 92.83
CA LEU A 289 44.67 -24.89 94.16
C LEU A 289 44.56 -26.36 94.65
N THR A 290 44.23 -27.27 93.73
CA THR A 290 44.15 -28.71 94.05
C THR A 290 45.53 -29.28 94.39
N LYS A 291 46.57 -28.88 93.65
CA LYS A 291 47.97 -29.25 93.94
C LYS A 291 48.44 -28.71 95.30
N GLN A 292 48.10 -27.47 95.65
CA GLN A 292 48.44 -26.88 96.94
C GLN A 292 47.77 -27.62 98.11
N ASN A 293 46.47 -27.92 97.99
CA ASN A 293 45.76 -28.70 99.01
C ASN A 293 46.37 -30.09 99.20
N ASN A 294 46.79 -30.75 98.11
CA ASN A 294 47.45 -32.05 98.23
C ASN A 294 48.77 -31.99 99.02
N LYS A 295 49.56 -30.91 98.84
CA LYS A 295 50.78 -30.68 99.64
C LYS A 295 50.45 -30.48 101.13
N TYR A 296 49.40 -29.74 101.45
CA TYR A 296 48.96 -29.55 102.83
C TYR A 296 48.43 -30.83 103.48
N TYR A 297 47.71 -31.68 102.73
CA TYR A 297 47.30 -33.00 103.22
C TYR A 297 48.49 -33.90 103.55
N LEU A 298 49.51 -33.92 102.69
CA LEU A 298 50.73 -34.69 102.92
C LEU A 298 51.47 -34.18 104.18
N PHE A 299 51.57 -32.86 104.34
CA PHE A 299 52.15 -32.25 105.53
C PHE A 299 51.36 -32.54 106.81
N LEU A 300 50.03 -32.53 106.74
CA LEU A 300 49.15 -32.89 107.86
C LEU A 300 49.33 -34.35 108.29
N ILE A 301 49.41 -35.28 107.33
CA ILE A 301 49.66 -36.70 107.59
C ILE A 301 51.02 -36.88 108.29
N PHE A 302 52.04 -36.18 107.80
CA PHE A 302 53.36 -36.19 108.43
C PHE A 302 53.31 -35.71 109.89
N LEU A 303 52.67 -34.56 110.16
CA LEU A 303 52.51 -34.04 111.53
C LEU A 303 51.74 -35.01 112.44
N LEU A 304 50.69 -35.67 111.94
CA LEU A 304 49.94 -36.67 112.70
C LEU A 304 50.80 -37.89 113.05
N ILE A 305 51.60 -38.38 112.10
CA ILE A 305 52.53 -39.49 112.36
C ILE A 305 53.55 -39.07 113.42
N THR A 306 54.15 -37.88 113.29
CA THR A 306 55.11 -37.36 114.28
C THR A 306 54.48 -37.20 115.66
N ALA A 307 53.27 -36.63 115.75
CA ALA A 307 52.56 -36.48 117.01
C ALA A 307 52.23 -37.83 117.66
N THR A 308 51.85 -38.83 116.87
CA THR A 308 51.58 -40.20 117.33
C THR A 308 52.86 -40.85 117.86
N LEU A 309 53.98 -40.72 117.15
CA LEU A 309 55.28 -41.25 117.58
C LEU A 309 55.76 -40.60 118.88
N VAL A 310 55.68 -39.27 118.99
CA VAL A 310 56.04 -38.53 120.21
C VAL A 310 55.15 -38.97 121.37
N SER A 311 53.84 -39.06 121.17
CA SER A 311 52.89 -39.52 122.20
C SER A 311 53.19 -40.95 122.64
N PHE A 312 53.50 -41.85 121.71
CA PHE A 312 53.87 -43.23 122.01
C PHE A 312 55.18 -43.31 122.80
N LYS A 313 56.19 -42.50 122.46
CA LYS A 313 57.45 -42.41 123.21
C LYS A 313 57.23 -41.88 124.62
N ILE A 314 56.44 -40.82 124.79
CA ILE A 314 56.07 -40.29 126.10
C ILE A 314 55.39 -41.37 126.94
N TYR A 315 54.42 -42.08 126.37
CA TYR A 315 53.71 -43.17 127.05
C TYR A 315 54.63 -44.33 127.43
N SER A 316 55.48 -44.79 126.50
CA SER A 316 56.44 -45.88 126.75
C SER A 316 57.46 -45.53 127.83
N HIS A 317 57.97 -44.29 127.85
CA HIS A 317 58.86 -43.80 128.91
C HIS A 317 58.14 -43.63 130.25
N ALA A 318 56.86 -43.23 130.25
CA ALA A 318 56.06 -43.20 131.46
C ALA A 318 55.87 -44.62 132.03
N LEU A 319 55.51 -45.59 131.18
CA LEU A 319 55.30 -46.99 131.57
C LEU A 319 56.58 -47.67 132.09
N SER A 320 57.71 -47.49 131.40
CA SER A 320 59.00 -48.03 131.84
C SER A 320 59.45 -47.43 133.17
N THR A 321 59.04 -46.20 133.46
CA THR A 321 59.28 -45.62 134.77
C THR A 321 58.43 -46.31 135.84
N VAL A 322 57.12 -46.48 135.61
CA VAL A 322 56.22 -47.14 136.58
C VAL A 322 56.72 -48.55 136.91
N GLY A 323 57.25 -49.28 135.92
CA GLY A 323 57.82 -50.63 136.12
C GLY A 323 59.11 -50.68 136.93
N ASN A 324 59.85 -49.56 137.06
CA ASN A 324 61.13 -49.48 137.77
C ASN A 324 60.99 -49.03 139.24
N PHE A 325 59.78 -48.78 139.74
CA PHE A 325 59.57 -48.38 141.13
C PHE A 325 59.27 -49.59 142.04
N GLN A 326 60.31 -50.12 142.68
CA GLN A 326 60.18 -50.95 143.88
C GLN A 326 60.44 -50.08 145.13
N PHE A 327 59.35 -49.79 145.86
CA PHE A 327 59.20 -49.37 147.27
C PHE A 327 60.00 -48.18 147.86
N ASN A 328 59.26 -47.27 148.53
CA ASN A 328 59.69 -46.14 149.40
C ASN A 328 60.36 -44.90 148.75
N PHE A 329 59.73 -44.30 147.74
CA PHE A 329 60.10 -42.94 147.29
C PHE A 329 59.02 -41.91 147.59
N ASP A 330 59.44 -40.72 148.03
CA ASP A 330 58.60 -39.54 148.19
C ASP A 330 58.08 -39.07 146.81
N LEU A 331 56.76 -39.17 146.61
CA LEU A 331 56.05 -38.78 145.39
C LEU A 331 56.31 -37.32 145.01
N TRP A 332 56.50 -36.45 146.01
CA TRP A 332 56.72 -35.03 145.77
C TRP A 332 58.07 -34.77 145.11
N THR A 333 59.14 -35.34 145.68
CA THR A 333 60.51 -35.22 145.13
C THR A 333 60.58 -35.80 143.71
N LEU A 334 59.85 -36.89 143.44
CA LEU A 334 59.76 -37.47 142.09
C LEU A 334 59.02 -36.56 141.11
N ALA A 335 57.91 -35.96 141.50
CA ALA A 335 57.15 -35.04 140.65
C ALA A 335 57.98 -33.80 140.31
N VAL A 336 58.64 -33.20 141.31
CA VAL A 336 59.47 -32.00 141.13
C VAL A 336 60.67 -32.27 140.22
N SER A 337 61.37 -33.40 140.38
CA SER A 337 62.53 -33.75 139.54
C SER A 337 62.17 -33.97 138.07
N ARG A 338 60.92 -34.32 137.76
CA ARG A 338 60.46 -34.64 136.39
C ARG A 338 59.60 -33.57 135.76
N LEU A 339 59.21 -32.56 136.52
CA LEU A 339 58.44 -31.42 136.05
C LEU A 339 59.06 -30.78 134.78
N PRO A 340 60.39 -30.56 134.68
CA PRO A 340 60.99 -30.01 133.46
C PRO A 340 60.73 -30.88 132.21
N ILE A 341 60.81 -32.20 132.33
CA ILE A 341 60.57 -33.14 131.22
C ILE A 341 59.09 -33.13 130.83
N ILE A 342 58.19 -33.10 131.80
CA ILE A 342 56.74 -33.01 131.56
C ILE A 342 56.40 -31.70 130.84
N THR A 343 56.98 -30.57 131.27
CA THR A 343 56.77 -29.26 130.64
C THR A 343 57.28 -29.24 129.20
N ILE A 344 58.46 -29.79 128.93
CA ILE A 344 59.02 -29.90 127.57
C ILE A 344 58.10 -30.76 126.68
N ASN A 345 57.64 -31.91 127.18
CA ASN A 345 56.73 -32.78 126.44
C ASN A 345 55.38 -32.09 126.15
N LEU A 346 54.83 -31.37 127.13
CA LEU A 346 53.58 -30.62 126.96
C LEU A 346 53.76 -29.47 125.96
N PHE A 347 54.91 -28.80 125.95
CA PHE A 347 55.25 -27.78 124.97
C PHE A 347 55.37 -28.35 123.55
N ILE A 348 56.05 -29.49 123.37
CA ILE A 348 56.17 -30.17 122.07
C ILE A 348 54.78 -30.61 121.56
N LEU A 349 53.95 -31.16 122.43
CA LEU A 349 52.61 -31.61 122.06
C LEU A 349 51.69 -30.41 121.75
N GLY A 350 51.82 -29.31 122.50
CA GLY A 350 51.12 -28.05 122.25
C GLY A 350 51.52 -27.41 120.91
N THR A 351 52.82 -27.38 120.59
CA THR A 351 53.30 -26.84 119.30
C THR A 351 52.85 -27.70 118.12
N LEU A 352 52.90 -29.03 118.23
CA LEU A 352 52.37 -29.96 117.21
C LEU A 352 50.85 -29.79 117.03
N SER A 353 50.09 -29.66 118.11
CA SER A 353 48.64 -29.43 118.05
C SER A 353 48.30 -28.10 117.35
N SER A 354 49.04 -27.03 117.66
CA SER A 354 48.87 -25.73 117.00
C SER A 354 49.19 -25.79 115.50
N LEU A 355 50.23 -26.53 115.10
CA LEU A 355 50.59 -26.71 113.69
C LEU A 355 49.53 -27.53 112.92
N ILE A 356 49.00 -28.57 113.55
CA ILE A 356 47.89 -29.37 112.99
C ILE A 356 46.66 -28.48 112.79
N TYR A 357 46.28 -27.68 113.79
CA TYR A 357 45.15 -26.75 113.69
C TYR A 357 45.35 -25.72 112.59
N TYR A 358 46.54 -25.12 112.48
CA TYR A 358 46.86 -24.15 111.42
C TYR A 358 46.77 -24.77 110.02
N THR A 359 47.27 -25.99 109.85
CA THR A 359 47.22 -26.71 108.56
C THR A 359 45.77 -27.05 108.18
N LEU A 360 44.94 -27.48 109.14
CA LEU A 360 43.51 -27.71 108.91
C LEU A 360 42.78 -26.42 108.50
N LYS A 361 43.13 -25.29 109.12
CA LYS A 361 42.58 -23.98 108.76
C LYS A 361 42.88 -23.63 107.30
N LEU A 362 44.13 -23.77 106.86
CA LEU A 362 44.53 -23.48 105.47
C LEU A 362 43.82 -24.39 104.45
N ILE A 363 43.69 -25.69 104.75
CA ILE A 363 42.96 -26.62 103.89
C ILE A 363 41.48 -26.21 103.78
N THR A 364 40.86 -25.83 104.90
CA THR A 364 39.46 -25.42 104.95
C THR A 364 39.22 -24.10 104.21
N GLU A 365 40.14 -23.15 104.35
CA GLU A 365 40.10 -21.86 103.66
C GLU A 365 40.25 -22.03 102.14
N ASN A 366 41.21 -22.84 101.69
CA ASN A 366 41.33 -23.16 100.27
C ASN A 366 40.11 -23.93 99.73
N ALA A 367 39.55 -24.88 100.49
CA ALA A 367 38.34 -25.60 100.09
C ALA A 367 37.13 -24.66 99.99
N LYS A 368 37.02 -23.70 100.91
CA LYS A 368 36.01 -22.64 100.88
C LYS A 368 36.20 -21.75 99.66
N ASN A 369 37.43 -21.33 99.34
CA ASN A 369 37.72 -20.49 98.18
C ASN A 369 37.44 -21.21 96.85
N VAL A 370 37.65 -22.53 96.78
CA VAL A 370 37.21 -23.34 95.63
C VAL A 370 35.69 -23.42 95.56
N ALA A 371 35.00 -23.57 96.69
CA ALA A 371 33.53 -23.65 96.74
C ALA A 371 32.87 -22.32 96.37
N THR A 372 33.35 -21.20 96.91
CA THR A 372 32.87 -19.85 96.57
C THR A 372 33.13 -19.52 95.10
N THR A 373 34.30 -19.89 94.56
CA THR A 373 34.60 -19.73 93.13
C THR A 373 33.62 -20.53 92.26
N LYS A 374 33.25 -21.76 92.66
CA LYS A 374 32.23 -22.56 91.96
C LYS A 374 30.84 -21.94 92.03
N GLN A 375 30.43 -21.47 93.21
CA GLN A 375 29.13 -20.81 93.40
C GLN A 375 29.02 -19.54 92.56
N VAL A 376 30.04 -18.70 92.58
CA VAL A 376 30.11 -17.47 91.76
C VAL A 376 30.10 -17.83 90.28
N THR A 377 30.81 -18.88 89.85
CA THR A 377 30.77 -19.34 88.45
C THR A 377 29.37 -19.79 88.04
N CYS A 378 28.64 -20.46 88.94
CA CYS A 378 27.25 -20.88 88.71
C CYS A 378 26.31 -19.67 88.64
N LEU A 379 26.41 -18.74 89.59
CA LEU A 379 25.64 -17.50 89.63
C LEU A 379 25.88 -16.64 88.39
N VAL A 380 27.12 -16.46 87.94
CA VAL A 380 27.40 -15.71 86.70
C VAL A 380 26.81 -16.43 85.48
N LYS A 381 26.83 -17.77 85.47
CA LYS A 381 26.17 -18.53 84.40
C LYS A 381 24.67 -18.27 84.40
N GLU A 382 24.01 -18.37 85.55
CA GLU A 382 22.57 -18.18 85.70
C GLU A 382 22.14 -16.73 85.46
N CYS A 383 22.86 -15.73 85.96
CA CYS A 383 22.58 -14.32 85.71
C CYS A 383 22.73 -13.95 84.24
N VAL A 384 23.74 -14.47 83.55
CA VAL A 384 23.92 -14.20 82.12
C VAL A 384 22.86 -14.94 81.30
N GLU A 385 22.47 -16.16 81.67
CA GLU A 385 21.36 -16.88 81.02
C GLU A 385 20.01 -16.20 81.25
N ALA A 386 19.75 -15.67 82.45
CA ALA A 386 18.55 -14.92 82.77
C ALA A 386 18.49 -13.56 82.03
N GLN A 387 19.59 -12.80 82.01
CA GLN A 387 19.66 -11.53 81.27
C GLN A 387 19.57 -11.71 79.75
N ALA A 388 20.10 -12.82 79.24
CA ALA A 388 20.01 -13.24 77.85
C ALA A 388 18.60 -13.63 77.39
N SER A 389 17.69 -13.90 78.32
CA SER A 389 16.33 -14.35 78.03
C SER A 389 15.39 -13.18 77.68
N ASP A 390 15.64 -11.99 78.24
CA ASP A 390 14.82 -10.78 78.06
C ASP A 390 15.37 -9.79 77.02
N LEU A 391 16.57 -10.03 76.50
CA LEU A 391 17.20 -9.21 75.48
C LEU A 391 17.44 -10.04 74.22
N ASN A 392 17.01 -9.52 73.06
CA ASN A 392 17.23 -10.11 71.73
C ASN A 392 18.71 -9.92 71.28
N VAL A 393 19.62 -10.26 72.18
CA VAL A 393 21.07 -10.13 72.07
C VAL A 393 21.57 -11.42 71.44
N THR A 394 22.47 -11.27 70.47
CA THR A 394 22.98 -12.40 69.70
C THR A 394 23.79 -13.31 70.64
N ASP A 395 23.78 -14.63 70.42
CA ASP A 395 24.54 -15.58 71.26
C ASP A 395 26.04 -15.23 71.38
N LYS A 396 26.55 -14.46 70.40
CA LYS A 396 27.87 -13.82 70.33
C LYS A 396 28.15 -12.84 71.49
N GLU A 397 27.20 -11.99 71.84
CA GLU A 397 27.35 -10.98 72.90
C GLU A 397 27.13 -11.59 74.29
N LYS A 398 26.24 -12.58 74.39
CA LYS A 398 26.01 -13.37 75.61
C LYS A 398 27.29 -14.06 76.09
N LEU A 399 28.07 -14.61 75.16
CA LEU A 399 29.31 -15.30 75.51
C LEU A 399 30.41 -14.33 75.98
N LYS A 400 30.58 -13.19 75.30
CA LYS A 400 31.58 -12.18 75.70
C LYS A 400 31.27 -11.60 77.08
N GLN A 401 30.00 -11.25 77.32
CA GLN A 401 29.55 -10.73 78.62
C GLN A 401 29.71 -11.77 79.74
N ARG A 402 29.53 -13.06 79.43
CA ARG A 402 29.80 -14.18 80.35
C ARG A 402 31.27 -14.24 80.77
N VAL A 403 32.20 -14.07 79.83
CA VAL A 403 33.64 -14.18 80.10
C VAL A 403 34.13 -12.96 80.88
N GLU A 404 33.76 -11.75 80.46
CA GLU A 404 34.17 -10.51 81.15
C GLU A 404 33.64 -10.44 82.59
N SER A 405 32.37 -10.82 82.80
CA SER A 405 31.76 -10.82 84.14
C SER A 405 32.43 -11.84 85.07
N LYS A 406 32.77 -13.04 84.56
CA LYS A 406 33.50 -14.06 85.34
C LYS A 406 34.88 -13.56 85.78
N MET A 407 35.60 -12.86 84.90
CA MET A 407 36.96 -12.40 85.16
C MET A 407 37.01 -11.20 86.10
N TYR A 408 36.05 -10.27 85.98
CA TYR A 408 35.92 -9.16 86.90
C TYR A 408 35.66 -9.63 88.34
N LEU A 409 34.75 -10.60 88.52
CA LEU A 409 34.39 -11.14 89.83
C LEU A 409 35.54 -11.89 90.50
N ILE A 410 36.34 -12.66 89.76
CA ILE A 410 37.53 -13.33 90.30
C ILE A 410 38.57 -12.30 90.76
N ARG A 411 38.78 -11.24 89.98
CA ARG A 411 39.70 -10.17 90.36
C ARG A 411 39.23 -9.46 91.63
N ASP A 412 37.94 -9.22 91.80
CA ASP A 412 37.39 -8.54 92.98
C ASP A 412 37.40 -9.44 94.24
N LEU A 413 37.14 -10.74 94.07
CA LEU A 413 37.28 -11.73 95.15
C LEU A 413 38.72 -11.80 95.68
N ASN A 414 39.71 -11.87 94.78
CA ASN A 414 41.11 -11.86 95.18
C ASN A 414 41.54 -10.52 95.80
N ARG A 415 40.96 -9.39 95.37
CA ARG A 415 41.26 -8.06 95.93
C ARG A 415 40.73 -7.85 97.34
N THR A 416 39.69 -8.60 97.73
CA THR A 416 39.05 -8.44 99.04
C THR A 416 39.86 -9.13 100.16
N GLU A 417 40.74 -10.06 99.83
CA GLU A 417 41.59 -10.78 100.81
C GLU A 417 42.90 -10.03 101.18
N GLU A 418 43.29 -8.95 100.48
CA GLU A 418 44.57 -8.26 100.71
C GLU A 418 44.59 -7.15 101.80
N LYS A 419 43.52 -6.95 102.58
CA LYS A 419 43.57 -5.98 103.71
C LYS A 419 44.04 -6.65 105.01
N PRO A 420 45.18 -6.23 105.60
CA PRO A 420 45.60 -6.76 106.89
C PRO A 420 44.86 -6.06 108.05
N SER A 421 44.46 -6.92 109.00
CA SER A 421 44.41 -6.71 110.45
C SER A 421 43.06 -6.65 111.19
N THR A 422 43.02 -7.54 112.19
CA THR A 422 42.47 -7.42 113.56
C THR A 422 40.96 -7.51 113.82
N ASN A 423 40.65 -8.58 114.57
CA ASN A 423 39.57 -8.78 115.55
C ASN A 423 38.12 -8.89 115.08
N GLY A 424 37.52 -10.00 115.51
CA GLY A 424 36.09 -10.06 115.82
C GLY A 424 35.23 -10.67 114.72
N SER A 425 34.80 -11.91 114.97
CA SER A 425 33.63 -12.55 114.40
C SER A 425 32.59 -11.58 113.83
N LYS A 426 32.37 -11.65 112.52
CA LYS A 426 31.07 -11.45 111.88
C LYS A 426 31.11 -12.14 110.51
N THR A 427 30.15 -13.03 110.33
CA THR A 427 29.77 -13.65 109.08
C THR A 427 29.76 -12.60 107.96
N VAL A 428 30.54 -12.88 106.91
CA VAL A 428 30.48 -12.14 105.64
C VAL A 428 29.04 -12.25 105.15
N ASP A 429 28.32 -11.14 105.21
CA ASP A 429 26.92 -11.03 104.85
C ASP A 429 26.81 -11.10 103.33
N GLU A 430 26.47 -12.28 102.81
CA GLU A 430 26.28 -12.57 101.38
C GLU A 430 25.33 -11.56 100.71
N SER A 431 24.42 -10.96 101.48
CA SER A 431 23.52 -9.90 101.00
C SER A 431 24.25 -8.64 100.53
N LYS A 432 25.36 -8.25 101.17
CA LYS A 432 26.09 -7.01 100.81
C LYS A 432 26.88 -7.11 99.50
N ILE A 433 27.31 -8.30 99.13
CA ILE A 433 28.00 -8.55 97.86
C ILE A 433 26.96 -8.59 96.72
N ILE A 434 25.81 -9.22 96.98
CA ILE A 434 24.66 -9.26 96.07
C ILE A 434 24.10 -7.85 95.83
N ASP A 435 23.93 -7.05 96.87
CA ASP A 435 23.43 -5.67 96.77
C ASP A 435 24.39 -4.77 95.99
N LYS A 436 25.71 -4.90 96.20
CA LYS A 436 26.71 -4.17 95.40
C LYS A 436 26.71 -4.57 93.92
N LEU A 437 26.50 -5.85 93.62
CA LEU A 437 26.38 -6.36 92.25
C LEU A 437 25.11 -5.85 91.57
N ILE A 438 23.99 -5.83 92.28
CA ILE A 438 22.72 -5.28 91.79
C ILE A 438 22.83 -3.77 91.53
N ASP A 439 23.49 -3.01 92.42
CA ASP A 439 23.66 -1.57 92.25
C ASP A 439 24.63 -1.20 91.11
N GLN A 440 25.72 -1.95 90.92
CA GLN A 440 26.64 -1.72 89.79
C GLN A 440 26.03 -2.14 88.44
N LEU A 441 25.19 -3.18 88.40
CA LEU A 441 24.48 -3.60 87.19
C LEU A 441 23.32 -2.67 86.82
N LYS A 442 22.68 -2.01 87.78
CA LYS A 442 21.71 -0.93 87.51
C LYS A 442 22.36 0.31 86.89
N LEU A 443 23.61 0.61 87.29
CA LEU A 443 24.41 1.71 86.73
C LEU A 443 24.83 1.47 85.27
N ALA A 444 25.04 0.20 84.87
CA ALA A 444 25.35 -0.18 83.49
C ALA A 444 24.11 -0.26 82.56
N LYS A 445 22.91 -0.01 83.10
CA LYS A 445 21.62 0.00 82.37
C LYS A 445 21.19 1.43 81.96
N LYS A 446 21.98 2.44 82.29
CA LYS A 446 21.91 3.81 81.76
C LYS A 446 23.09 4.02 80.82
#